data_AF-A0A8E2AV07-F1
#
_entry.id   AF-A0A8E2AV07-F1
#
_cell.length_a   1.000
_cell.length_b   1.000
_cell.length_c   1.000
_cell.angle_alpha   90.00
_cell.angle_beta   90.00
_cell.angle_gamma   90.00
#
_symmetry.space_group_name_H-M   'P 1'
#
loop_
_entity.id
_entity.type
_entity.pdbx_description
1 polymer ?
#
loop_
_entity_poly.entity_id
_entity_poly.type
_entity_poly.pdbx_seq_one_letter_code
_entity_poly.pdbx_strand_id
1 'polypeptide(L)'
;MVPAVTDDKWSRGPFNLSHADLAPPNILVEPSGPNAGTISAVVDWEMASTAPLWELICYPDWFEKEVPWCDRDEATARAFMGTYVDEMRRLGHSEELLGLIEQGGWRRRFTEIALQPWLAIDLMENWLKSNNR
;
A
#
# COMPACT_ATOMS: atom_id res chain seq x y z
N MET A 1 -27.41 3.43 -2.44
CA MET A 1 -26.79 2.55 -3.46
C MET A 1 -25.30 2.83 -3.39
N VAL A 2 -24.49 1.87 -2.93
CA VAL A 2 -23.03 2.04 -2.90
C VAL A 2 -22.57 1.91 -4.36
N PRO A 3 -21.95 2.93 -4.97
CA PRO A 3 -21.38 2.79 -6.31
C PRO A 3 -20.47 1.57 -6.32
N ALA A 4 -20.54 0.73 -7.36
CA ALA A 4 -19.59 -0.37 -7.46
C ALA A 4 -18.19 0.25 -7.46
N VAL A 5 -17.28 -0.26 -6.62
CA VAL A 5 -15.91 0.26 -6.51
C VAL A 5 -15.20 0.28 -7.87
N THR A 6 -15.70 -0.50 -8.84
CA THR A 6 -15.23 -0.62 -10.22
C THR A 6 -15.76 0.45 -11.20
N ASP A 7 -16.69 1.31 -10.79
CA ASP A 7 -17.33 2.28 -11.69
C ASP A 7 -16.57 3.60 -11.80
N ASP A 8 -15.55 3.82 -10.97
CA ASP A 8 -14.68 4.99 -11.14
C ASP A 8 -13.65 4.79 -12.25
N LYS A 9 -13.23 5.92 -12.84
CA LYS A 9 -12.23 5.96 -13.90
C LYS A 9 -10.88 5.35 -13.48
N TRP A 10 -10.54 5.37 -12.19
CA TRP A 10 -9.27 4.90 -11.67
C TRP A 10 -9.19 3.38 -11.56
N SER A 11 -10.33 2.70 -11.45
CA SER A 11 -10.43 1.24 -11.48
C SER A 11 -10.27 0.64 -12.88
N ARG A 12 -10.37 1.46 -13.93
CA ARG A 12 -10.23 1.04 -15.33
C ARG A 12 -8.89 1.43 -15.94
N GLY A 13 -7.97 1.94 -15.13
CA GLY A 13 -6.65 2.41 -15.53
C GLY A 13 -6.44 3.91 -15.33
N PRO A 14 -5.22 4.42 -15.55
CA PRO A 14 -4.03 3.69 -16.00
C PRO A 14 -3.57 2.66 -14.97
N PHE A 15 -2.81 1.65 -15.42
CA PHE A 15 -2.27 0.61 -14.54
C PHE A 15 -0.80 0.92 -14.24
N ASN A 16 -0.37 0.65 -13.00
CA ASN A 16 1.01 0.73 -12.57
C ASN A 16 1.55 -0.67 -12.26
N LEU A 17 2.87 -0.80 -12.24
CA LEU A 17 3.53 -1.96 -11.64
C LEU A 17 3.59 -1.73 -10.14
N SER A 18 3.01 -2.64 -9.37
CA SER A 18 2.92 -2.57 -7.92
C SER A 18 3.76 -3.66 -7.27
N HIS A 19 4.39 -3.28 -6.15
CA HIS A 19 5.16 -4.18 -5.29
C HIS A 19 4.30 -4.52 -4.07
N ALA A 20 3.57 -5.62 -4.13
CA ALA A 20 2.55 -5.95 -3.12
C ALA A 20 3.11 -6.17 -1.70
N ASP A 21 4.41 -6.45 -1.57
CA ASP A 21 5.12 -6.60 -0.29
C ASP A 21 6.27 -5.59 -0.15
N LEU A 22 6.00 -4.30 -0.30
CA LEU A 22 7.03 -3.26 -0.18
C LEU A 22 7.40 -2.98 1.30
N ALA A 23 7.67 -4.03 2.09
CA ALA A 23 8.06 -3.94 3.49
C ALA A 23 9.56 -3.59 3.65
N PRO A 24 10.00 -3.06 4.82
CA PRO A 24 11.40 -2.69 5.05
C PRO A 24 12.45 -3.77 4.71
N PRO A 25 12.23 -5.08 4.95
CA PRO A 25 13.18 -6.13 4.55
C PRO A 25 13.46 -6.19 3.04
N ASN A 26 12.52 -5.72 2.21
CA ASN A 26 12.60 -5.75 0.75
C ASN A 26 13.21 -4.47 0.16
N ILE A 27 13.68 -3.54 1.00
CA ILE A 27 14.29 -2.27 0.62
C ILE A 27 15.74 -2.27 1.07
N LEU A 28 16.67 -2.24 0.11
CA LEU A 28 18.10 -2.11 0.39
C LEU A 28 18.48 -0.63 0.44
N VAL A 29 19.20 -0.26 1.50
CA VAL A 29 19.62 1.12 1.75
C VAL A 29 21.12 1.15 1.96
N GLU A 30 21.80 2.13 1.40
CA GLU A 30 23.25 2.26 1.61
C GLU A 30 23.55 2.61 3.07
N PRO A 31 24.34 1.79 3.79
CA PRO A 31 24.53 1.97 5.23
C PRO A 31 25.62 2.98 5.56
N SER A 32 26.51 3.32 4.61
CA SER A 32 27.66 4.19 4.85
C SER A 32 28.18 4.83 3.57
N GLY A 33 29.06 5.82 3.72
CA GLY A 33 29.66 6.55 2.60
C GLY A 33 28.85 7.78 2.17
N PRO A 34 29.21 8.40 1.03
CA PRO A 34 28.59 9.65 0.57
C PRO A 34 27.10 9.51 0.22
N ASN A 35 26.61 8.29 0.02
CA ASN A 35 25.22 7.98 -0.32
C ASN A 35 24.47 7.30 0.85
N ALA A 36 24.99 7.36 2.07
CA ALA A 36 24.31 6.73 3.20
C ALA A 36 22.85 7.20 3.33
N GLY A 37 21.92 6.26 3.49
CA GLY A 37 20.48 6.53 3.57
C GLY A 37 19.75 6.54 2.22
N THR A 38 20.42 6.38 1.08
CA THR A 38 19.75 6.23 -0.22
C THR A 38 19.28 4.80 -0.43
N ILE A 39 18.08 4.62 -0.99
CA ILE A 39 17.60 3.33 -1.47
C ILE A 39 18.48 2.89 -2.65
N SER A 40 19.20 1.77 -2.51
CA SER A 40 20.04 1.21 -3.56
C SER A 40 19.29 0.18 -4.41
N ALA A 41 18.32 -0.53 -3.83
CA ALA A 41 17.46 -1.45 -4.57
C ALA A 41 16.13 -1.73 -3.84
N VAL A 42 15.14 -2.16 -4.61
CA VAL A 42 13.94 -2.87 -4.13
C VAL A 42 14.03 -4.30 -4.65
N VAL A 43 13.90 -5.27 -3.76
CA VAL A 43 14.05 -6.71 -4.07
C VAL A 43 12.75 -7.46 -3.75
N ASP A 44 12.73 -8.77 -4.03
CA ASP A 44 11.59 -9.65 -3.74
C ASP A 44 10.29 -9.32 -4.50
N TRP A 45 10.42 -9.25 -5.82
CA TRP A 45 9.33 -8.91 -6.76
C TRP A 45 8.38 -10.08 -7.04
N GLU A 46 8.42 -11.18 -6.29
CA GLU A 46 7.63 -12.38 -6.61
C GLU A 46 6.11 -12.15 -6.52
N MET A 47 5.71 -11.19 -5.67
CA MET A 47 4.31 -10.76 -5.50
C MET A 47 3.95 -9.53 -6.34
N ALA A 48 4.81 -9.11 -7.28
CA ALA A 48 4.55 -7.93 -8.09
C ALA A 48 3.36 -8.16 -9.03
N SER A 49 2.54 -7.13 -9.20
CA SER A 49 1.35 -7.20 -10.05
C SER A 49 1.10 -5.89 -10.80
N THR A 50 0.32 -5.97 -11.87
CA THR A 50 -0.23 -4.75 -12.49
C THR A 50 -1.48 -4.35 -11.73
N ALA A 51 -1.46 -3.18 -11.10
CA ALA A 51 -2.58 -2.68 -10.31
C ALA A 51 -3.18 -1.42 -10.95
N PRO A 52 -4.47 -1.13 -10.73
CA PRO A 52 -5.07 0.12 -11.17
C PRO A 52 -4.47 1.31 -10.39
N LEU A 53 -4.43 2.49 -11.01
CA LEU A 53 -3.83 3.70 -10.41
C LEU A 53 -4.36 4.03 -9.01
N TRP A 54 -5.62 3.69 -8.71
CA TRP A 54 -6.16 3.94 -7.38
C TRP A 54 -5.37 3.23 -6.29
N GLU A 55 -4.66 2.13 -6.56
CA GLU A 55 -3.86 1.42 -5.56
C GLU A 55 -2.75 2.29 -4.95
N LEU A 56 -2.38 3.41 -5.58
CA LEU A 56 -1.48 4.40 -4.97
C LEU A 56 -2.00 4.98 -3.63
N ILE A 57 -3.30 4.87 -3.34
CA ILE A 57 -3.86 5.22 -2.03
C ILE A 57 -3.57 4.16 -0.94
N CYS A 58 -3.19 2.95 -1.35
CA CYS A 58 -2.75 1.84 -0.50
C CYS A 58 -1.22 1.88 -0.36
N TYR A 59 -0.68 3.05 -0.05
CA TYR A 59 0.74 3.25 0.24
C TYR A 59 1.22 2.24 1.32
N PRO A 60 2.54 1.95 1.37
CA PRO A 60 3.07 0.91 2.25
C PRO A 60 2.60 1.05 3.70
N ASP A 61 2.18 -0.06 4.30
CA ASP A 61 1.61 -0.12 5.63
C ASP A 61 2.51 0.49 6.71
N TRP A 62 3.81 0.33 6.54
CA TRP A 62 4.81 0.92 7.38
C TRP A 62 4.93 2.44 7.24
N PHE A 63 4.09 3.17 6.51
CA PHE A 63 3.99 4.63 6.66
C PHE A 63 3.10 5.03 7.85
N GLU A 64 2.29 4.10 8.34
CA GLU A 64 1.34 4.36 9.42
C GLU A 64 2.03 4.47 10.78
N LYS A 65 1.30 5.06 11.72
CA LYS A 65 1.76 5.26 13.11
C LYS A 65 1.93 3.93 13.84
N GLU A 66 0.95 3.03 13.70
CA GLU A 66 0.87 1.78 14.46
C GLU A 66 1.13 0.59 13.54
N VAL A 67 2.41 0.29 13.30
CA VAL A 67 2.83 -0.98 12.69
C VAL A 67 3.34 -1.92 13.78
N PRO A 68 2.93 -3.20 13.84
CA PRO A 68 3.27 -4.11 14.95
C PRO A 68 4.77 -4.29 15.22
N TRP A 69 5.61 -4.03 14.21
CA TRP A 69 7.06 -4.19 14.26
C TRP A 69 7.84 -2.87 14.26
N CYS A 70 7.17 -1.71 14.24
CA CYS A 70 7.83 -0.40 14.23
C CYS A 70 6.95 0.64 14.94
N ASP A 71 7.31 1.00 16.17
CA ASP A 71 6.65 2.10 16.88
C ASP A 71 7.11 3.43 16.28
N ARG A 72 6.17 4.24 15.80
CA ARG A 72 6.44 5.55 15.21
C ARG A 72 5.57 6.63 15.82
N ASP A 73 6.19 7.78 16.08
CA ASP A 73 5.44 8.94 16.52
C ASP A 73 4.60 9.54 15.37
N GLU A 74 3.60 10.31 15.76
CA GLU A 74 2.64 10.91 14.84
C GLU A 74 3.28 11.96 13.91
N ALA A 75 4.37 12.60 14.35
CA ALA A 75 5.09 13.58 13.53
C ALA A 75 5.80 12.88 12.36
N THR A 76 6.44 11.76 12.64
CA THR A 76 7.17 10.94 11.67
C THR A 76 6.23 10.30 10.67
N ALA A 77 5.12 9.72 11.12
CA ALA A 77 4.09 9.16 10.22
C ALA A 77 3.53 10.23 9.26
N ARG A 78 3.25 11.44 9.78
CA ARG A 78 2.84 12.57 8.94
C ARG A 78 3.91 13.01 7.94
N ALA A 79 5.18 13.01 8.33
CA ALA A 79 6.28 13.37 7.45
C ALA A 79 6.44 12.37 6.29
N PHE A 80 6.27 11.07 6.55
CA PHE A 80 6.25 10.05 5.50
C PHE A 80 5.08 10.27 4.53
N MET A 81 3.87 10.49 5.06
CA MET A 81 2.71 10.79 4.22
C MET A 81 2.91 12.03 3.35
N GLY A 82 3.41 13.13 3.94
CA GLY A 82 3.70 14.35 3.21
C GLY A 82 4.72 14.13 2.09
N THR A 83 5.80 13.40 2.39
CA THR A 83 6.85 13.05 1.42
C THR A 83 6.30 12.21 0.27
N TYR A 84 5.42 11.25 0.57
CA TYR A 84 4.76 10.43 -0.44
C TYR A 84 3.89 11.24 -1.38
N VAL A 85 3.05 12.13 -0.83
CA VAL A 85 2.18 13.01 -1.63
C VAL A 85 3.02 13.96 -2.49
N ASP A 86 4.08 14.54 -1.93
CA ASP A 86 4.99 15.41 -2.68
C ASP A 86 5.69 14.68 -3.83
N GLU A 87 6.08 13.42 -3.61
CA GLU A 87 6.67 12.59 -4.65
C GLU A 87 5.66 12.23 -5.75
N MET A 88 4.43 11.87 -5.38
CA MET A 88 3.35 11.63 -6.35
C MET A 88 3.06 12.89 -7.17
N ARG A 89 3.08 14.08 -6.54
CA ARG A 89 2.95 15.36 -7.23
C ARG A 89 4.11 15.58 -8.21
N ARG A 90 5.35 15.30 -7.78
CA ARG A 90 6.56 15.42 -8.62
C ARG A 90 6.51 14.50 -9.85
N LEU A 91 5.89 13.33 -9.73
CA LEU A 91 5.67 12.38 -10.82
C LEU A 91 4.52 12.79 -11.78
N GLY A 92 3.82 13.90 -11.50
CA GLY A 92 2.82 14.48 -12.40
C GLY A 92 1.40 13.94 -12.21
N HIS A 93 1.11 13.34 -11.05
CA HIS A 93 -0.26 12.91 -10.73
C HIS A 93 -1.18 14.12 -10.47
N SER A 94 -2.47 13.97 -10.78
CA SER A 94 -3.45 15.05 -10.66
C SER A 94 -3.79 15.38 -9.21
N GLU A 95 -4.11 16.64 -8.92
CA GLU A 95 -4.56 17.08 -7.58
C GLU A 95 -5.80 16.31 -7.09
N GLU A 96 -6.65 15.84 -8.00
CA GLU A 96 -7.76 14.94 -7.67
C GLU A 96 -7.26 13.62 -7.05
N LEU A 97 -6.23 12.99 -7.63
CA LEU A 97 -5.65 11.76 -7.10
C LEU A 97 -4.90 12.02 -5.80
N LEU A 98 -4.15 13.12 -5.72
CA LEU A 98 -3.42 13.50 -4.50
C LEU A 98 -4.39 13.70 -3.32
N GLY A 99 -5.51 14.40 -3.55
CA GLY A 99 -6.55 14.56 -2.55
C GLY A 99 -7.18 13.24 -2.11
N LEU A 100 -7.26 12.24 -3.00
CA LEU A 100 -7.71 10.89 -2.64
C LEU A 100 -6.71 10.14 -1.75
N ILE A 101 -5.41 10.29 -2.01
CA ILE A 101 -4.32 9.72 -1.20
C ILE A 101 -4.36 10.34 0.21
N GLU A 102 -4.44 11.66 0.30
CA GLU A 102 -4.47 12.40 1.56
C GLU A 102 -5.71 12.07 2.41
N GLN A 103 -6.85 11.77 1.78
CA GLN A 103 -8.11 11.43 2.45
C GLN A 103 -8.25 9.92 2.77
N GLY A 104 -7.21 9.11 2.51
CA GLY A 104 -7.16 7.65 2.30
C GLY A 104 -7.73 6.69 3.37
N GLY A 105 -8.92 6.93 3.92
CA GLY A 105 -9.51 6.09 4.96
C GLY A 105 -10.42 4.95 4.46
N TRP A 106 -11.23 5.15 3.41
CA TRP A 106 -12.28 4.18 3.08
C TRP A 106 -11.91 3.19 1.97
N ARG A 107 -11.14 3.60 0.96
CA ARG A 107 -10.73 2.70 -0.14
C ARG A 107 -9.62 1.75 0.28
N ARG A 108 -8.67 2.22 1.09
CA ARG A 108 -7.67 1.36 1.74
C ARG A 108 -8.35 0.32 2.61
N ARG A 109 -9.25 0.75 3.50
CA ARG A 109 -10.06 -0.15 4.33
C ARG A 109 -10.93 -1.11 3.51
N PHE A 110 -11.50 -0.65 2.39
CA PHE A 110 -12.22 -1.53 1.47
C PHE A 110 -11.30 -2.59 0.87
N THR A 111 -10.09 -2.21 0.45
CA THR A 111 -9.10 -3.13 -0.12
C THR A 111 -8.63 -4.14 0.92
N GLU A 112 -8.29 -3.68 2.13
CA GLU A 112 -7.96 -4.54 3.27
C GLU A 112 -9.11 -5.54 3.56
N ILE A 113 -10.36 -5.07 3.60
CA ILE A 113 -11.55 -5.93 3.80
C ILE A 113 -11.76 -6.90 2.63
N ALA A 114 -11.56 -6.45 1.39
CA ALA A 114 -11.74 -7.28 0.20
C ALA A 114 -10.66 -8.37 0.08
N LEU A 115 -9.46 -8.10 0.61
CA LEU A 115 -8.34 -9.04 0.65
C LEU A 115 -8.31 -9.91 1.91
N GLN A 116 -9.02 -9.52 2.98
CA GLN A 116 -9.13 -10.31 4.21
C GLN A 116 -9.52 -11.79 4.02
N PRO A 117 -10.44 -12.18 3.11
CA PRO A 117 -10.75 -13.59 2.87
C PRO A 117 -9.54 -14.42 2.41
N TRP A 118 -8.58 -13.80 1.72
CA TRP A 118 -7.33 -14.44 1.30
C TRP A 118 -6.32 -14.51 2.45
N LEU A 119 -6.27 -13.48 3.30
CA LEU A 119 -5.42 -13.45 4.49
C LEU A 119 -5.95 -14.33 5.64
N ALA A 120 -7.24 -14.64 5.62
CA ALA A 120 -7.93 -15.51 6.57
C ALA A 120 -8.25 -16.88 5.95
N ILE A 121 -7.60 -17.27 4.84
CA ILE A 121 -7.88 -18.53 4.16
C ILE A 121 -7.64 -19.72 5.09
N ASP A 122 -6.63 -19.63 5.97
CA ASP A 122 -6.35 -20.65 6.99
C ASP A 122 -7.47 -20.76 8.03
N LEU A 123 -8.08 -19.64 8.43
CA LEU A 123 -9.23 -19.64 9.33
C LEU A 123 -10.46 -20.24 8.65
N MET A 124 -10.66 -19.93 7.37
CA MET A 124 -11.75 -20.48 6.56
C MET A 124 -11.55 -21.98 6.29
N GLU A 125 -10.33 -22.42 6.00
CA GLU A 125 -9.96 -23.83 5.86
C GLU A 125 -10.17 -24.59 7.17
N ASN A 126 -9.73 -24.03 8.30
CA ASN A 126 -9.93 -24.63 9.62
C ASN A 126 -11.42 -24.71 9.97
N TRP A 127 -12.21 -23.71 9.58
CA TRP A 127 -13.66 -23.75 9.70
C TRP A 127 -14.29 -24.83 8.81
N LEU A 128 -13.86 -24.99 7.55
CA LEU A 128 -14.36 -26.04 6.66
C LEU A 128 -14.03 -27.45 7.19
N LYS A 129 -12.77 -27.65 7.61
CA LYS A 129 -12.29 -28.89 8.24
C LYS A 129 -13.05 -29.23 9.52
N SER A 130 -13.35 -28.24 10.37
CA SER A 130 -14.11 -28.45 11.61
C SER A 130 -15.62 -28.66 11.40
N ASN A 131 -16.15 -28.31 10.23
CA ASN A 131 -17.57 -28.44 9.90
C ASN A 131 -17.87 -29.51 8.82
N ASN A 132 -16.93 -30.43 8.55
CA ASN A 132 -17.08 -31.55 7.61
C ASN A 132 -17.63 -31.14 6.22
N ARG A 133 -16.93 -30.21 5.57
CA ARG A 133 -17.00 -30.02 4.11
C ARG A 133 -15.62 -30.13 3.49
#